data_AF-A0A9D5X929-F1
#
_entry.id   AF-A0A9D5X929-F1
#
_cell.length_a   1.000
_cell.length_b   1.000
_cell.length_c   1.000
_cell.angle_alpha   90.00
_cell.angle_beta   90.00
_cell.angle_gamma   90.00
#
_symmetry.space_group_name_H-M   'P 1'
#
loop_
_entity.id
_entity.type
_entity.pdbx_description
1 polymer ?
#
loop_
_entity_poly.entity_id
_entity_poly.type
_entity_poly.pdbx_seq_one_letter_code
_entity_poly.pdbx_strand_id
1 'polypeptide(L)'
;MLKDVSVGGGLRDLFTLLRRHPKEQAMPALLAFGCSAFMFFLFIIDPKVNTDVPRTQEIIYVENWSLDRSDEEIMAARWGVQCLKDRRDEKRRDAMKTLGRMSGMDVEAIEREAEAKRLARGDIEVERPAGLTC
;
A
#
# COMPACT_ATOMS: atom_id res chain seq x y z
N MET A 1 0.05 48.99 -30.64
CA MET A 1 -0.32 49.68 -29.38
C MET A 1 0.33 49.04 -28.13
N LEU A 2 1.51 48.40 -28.25
CA LEU A 2 2.23 47.74 -27.13
C LEU A 2 3.74 48.08 -27.13
N LYS A 3 4.16 49.16 -27.80
CA LYS A 3 5.58 49.46 -28.06
C LYS A 3 6.30 50.07 -26.84
N ASP A 4 5.54 50.48 -25.81
CA ASP A 4 6.07 51.20 -24.64
C ASP A 4 5.90 50.42 -23.32
N VAL A 5 5.55 49.13 -23.38
CA VAL A 5 5.42 48.28 -22.19
C VAL A 5 6.80 47.77 -21.78
N SER A 6 7.43 48.45 -20.84
CA SER A 6 8.71 47.99 -20.27
C SER A 6 8.48 46.88 -19.25
N VAL A 7 8.95 45.67 -19.57
CA VAL A 7 8.91 44.50 -18.65
C VAL A 7 9.62 44.82 -17.34
N GLY A 8 10.76 45.54 -17.41
CA GLY A 8 11.50 45.97 -16.23
C GLY A 8 10.76 47.00 -15.37
N GLY A 9 9.99 47.91 -15.98
CA GLY A 9 9.16 48.87 -15.26
C GLY A 9 8.00 48.21 -14.53
N GLY A 10 7.34 47.25 -15.18
CA GLY A 10 6.27 46.46 -14.57
C GLY A 10 6.73 45.62 -13.37
N LEU A 11 7.90 44.98 -13.46
CA LEU A 11 8.47 44.25 -12.32
C LEU A 11 8.82 45.19 -11.17
N ARG A 12 9.41 46.36 -11.46
CA ARG A 12 9.73 47.36 -10.43
C ARG A 12 8.46 47.86 -9.73
N ASP A 13 7.40 48.13 -10.47
CA ASP A 13 6.12 48.58 -9.91
C ASP A 13 5.48 47.48 -9.03
N LEU A 14 5.53 46.22 -9.45
CA LEU A 14 5.11 45.07 -8.66
C LEU A 14 5.90 44.97 -7.34
N PHE A 15 7.23 45.11 -7.37
CA PHE A 15 8.06 45.11 -6.15
C PHE A 15 7.75 46.32 -5.25
N THR A 16 7.42 47.48 -5.82
CA THR A 16 6.98 48.66 -5.06
C THR A 16 5.64 48.40 -4.36
N LEU A 17 4.67 47.78 -5.02
CA LEU A 17 3.40 47.36 -4.42
C LEU A 17 3.58 46.32 -3.32
N LEU A 18 4.46 45.34 -3.55
CA LEU A 18 4.78 44.29 -2.56
C LEU A 18 5.44 44.86 -1.29
N ARG A 19 6.23 45.94 -1.42
CA ARG A 19 6.87 46.61 -0.27
C ARG A 19 5.97 47.59 0.49
N ARG A 20 4.85 48.03 -0.11
CA ARG A 20 4.03 49.12 0.44
C ARG A 20 3.18 48.69 1.64
N HIS A 21 2.63 47.47 1.62
CA HIS A 21 1.75 46.94 2.67
C HIS A 21 2.21 45.55 3.16
N PRO A 22 3.40 45.45 3.81
CA PRO A 22 3.98 44.16 4.17
C PRO A 22 3.12 43.38 5.17
N LYS A 23 2.39 44.06 6.06
CA LYS A 23 1.55 43.41 7.09
C LYS A 23 0.27 42.78 6.51
N GLU A 24 -0.36 43.43 5.54
CA GLU A 24 -1.60 42.95 4.90
C GLU A 24 -1.31 41.82 3.91
N GLN A 25 -0.13 41.85 3.27
CA GLN A 25 0.28 40.85 2.28
C GLN A 25 0.96 39.62 2.91
N ALA A 26 1.40 39.70 4.17
CA ALA A 26 2.09 38.58 4.84
C ALA A 26 1.22 37.33 4.99
N MET A 27 -0.06 37.49 5.36
CA MET A 27 -0.97 36.35 5.57
C MET A 27 -1.29 35.60 4.27
N PRO A 28 -1.72 36.25 3.17
CA PRO A 28 -1.94 35.56 1.90
C PRO A 28 -0.64 35.01 1.30
N ALA A 29 0.51 35.69 1.47
CA ALA A 29 1.79 35.17 1.03
C ALA A 29 2.17 33.90 1.80
N LEU A 30 2.02 33.89 3.12
CA LEU A 30 2.29 32.72 3.95
C LEU A 30 1.37 31.55 3.57
N LEU A 31 0.11 31.81 3.25
CA LEU A 31 -0.82 30.78 2.76
C LEU A 31 -0.37 30.22 1.41
N ALA A 32 -0.02 31.08 0.45
CA ALA A 32 0.40 30.67 -0.89
C ALA A 32 1.70 29.84 -0.86
N PHE A 33 2.70 30.32 -0.11
CA PHE A 33 3.95 29.60 0.08
C PHE A 33 3.76 28.34 0.93
N GLY A 34 2.91 28.39 1.95
CA GLY A 34 2.58 27.25 2.80
C GLY A 34 1.94 26.11 2.02
N CYS A 35 0.92 26.40 1.21
CA CYS A 35 0.28 25.41 0.34
C CYS A 35 1.26 24.82 -0.68
N SER A 36 2.09 25.66 -1.30
CA SER A 36 3.10 25.20 -2.27
C SER A 36 4.17 24.33 -1.61
N ALA A 37 4.70 24.76 -0.47
CA ALA A 37 5.68 24.00 0.30
C ALA A 37 5.10 22.68 0.81
N PHE A 38 3.84 22.67 1.25
CA PHE A 38 3.15 21.45 1.65
C PHE A 38 3.01 20.47 0.48
N MET A 39 2.69 20.96 -0.72
CA MET A 39 2.64 20.13 -1.93
C MET A 39 3.99 19.48 -2.23
N PHE A 40 5.09 20.26 -2.19
CA PHE A 40 6.44 19.71 -2.39
C PHE A 40 6.84 18.72 -1.28
N PHE A 41 6.45 19.00 -0.04
CA PHE A 41 6.66 18.10 1.08
C PHE A 41 5.96 16.74 0.86
N LEU A 42 4.71 16.75 0.37
CA LEU A 42 4.01 15.53 0.00
C LEU A 42 4.75 14.75 -1.10
N PHE A 43 5.25 15.41 -2.14
CA PHE A 43 6.05 14.76 -3.18
C PHE A 43 7.38 14.16 -2.68
N ILE A 44 7.97 14.72 -1.62
CA ILE A 44 9.19 14.16 -1.01
C ILE A 44 8.87 12.90 -0.19
N ILE A 45 7.66 12.84 0.40
CA ILE A 45 7.21 11.71 1.22
C ILE A 45 6.55 10.61 0.40
N ASP A 46 5.93 10.94 -0.72
CA ASP A 46 5.24 9.99 -1.60
C ASP A 46 6.09 8.75 -1.96
N PRO A 47 7.40 8.88 -2.29
CA PRO A 47 8.26 7.73 -2.56
C PRO A 47 8.59 6.86 -1.33
N LYS A 48 8.27 7.31 -0.12
CA LYS A 48 8.52 6.56 1.13
C LYS A 48 7.26 5.87 1.65
N VAL A 49 6.09 6.37 1.29
CA VAL A 49 4.80 5.89 1.82
C VAL A 49 4.07 5.01 0.82
N ASN A 50 4.26 5.23 -0.49
CA ASN A 50 3.43 4.60 -1.51
C ASN A 50 4.20 4.03 -2.71
N THR A 51 5.46 3.66 -2.52
CA THR A 51 6.24 2.99 -3.57
C THR A 51 6.00 1.48 -3.53
N ASP A 52 4.98 1.07 -4.27
CA ASP A 52 5.11 -0.16 -5.03
C ASP A 52 6.35 0.06 -5.92
N VAL A 53 7.48 -0.57 -5.57
CA VAL A 53 8.67 -0.59 -6.42
C VAL A 53 8.22 -0.95 -7.84
N PRO A 54 8.75 -0.31 -8.91
CA PRO A 54 8.41 -0.70 -10.28
C PRO A 54 8.54 -2.21 -10.37
N ARG A 55 7.42 -2.92 -10.50
CA ARG A 55 7.42 -4.38 -10.50
C ARG A 55 8.22 -4.76 -11.73
N THR A 56 9.47 -5.16 -11.54
CA THR A 56 10.24 -5.84 -12.58
C THR A 56 9.32 -6.91 -13.15
N GLN A 57 9.19 -7.00 -14.48
CA GLN A 57 8.33 -8.01 -15.11
C GLN A 57 8.53 -9.33 -14.39
N GLU A 58 7.45 -9.82 -13.78
CA GLU A 58 7.52 -11.00 -12.93
C GLU A 58 7.86 -12.16 -13.86
N ILE A 59 9.10 -12.66 -13.78
CA ILE A 59 9.50 -13.84 -14.51
C ILE A 59 8.75 -15.00 -13.84
N ILE A 60 7.63 -15.38 -14.44
CA ILE A 60 6.84 -16.52 -13.98
C ILE A 60 7.61 -17.78 -14.36
N TYR A 61 8.38 -18.31 -13.42
CA TYR A 61 9.00 -19.62 -13.55
C TYR A 61 7.90 -20.67 -13.48
N VAL A 62 7.65 -21.34 -14.61
CA VAL A 62 6.79 -22.51 -14.66
C VAL A 62 7.69 -23.72 -14.50
N GLU A 63 7.58 -24.41 -13.37
CA GLU A 63 8.25 -25.69 -13.18
C GLU A 63 7.62 -26.72 -14.13
N ASN A 64 8.42 -27.27 -15.03
CA ASN A 64 8.00 -28.39 -15.86
C ASN A 64 8.29 -29.68 -15.09
N TRP A 65 7.23 -30.43 -14.79
CA TRP A 65 7.32 -31.68 -14.07
C TRP A 65 7.40 -32.85 -15.06
N SER A 66 8.22 -33.85 -14.74
CA SER A 66 8.40 -35.03 -15.58
C SER A 66 7.18 -35.96 -15.47
N LEU A 67 6.91 -36.71 -16.55
CA LEU A 67 5.75 -37.62 -16.65
C LEU A 67 5.94 -38.93 -15.85
N ASP A 68 7.15 -39.22 -15.40
CA ASP A 68 7.57 -40.44 -14.71
C ASP A 68 7.50 -40.33 -13.18
N ARG A 69 6.94 -39.25 -12.64
CA ARG A 69 6.81 -39.05 -11.20
C ARG A 69 5.80 -39.97 -10.56
N SER A 70 6.11 -40.38 -9.34
CA SER A 70 5.19 -41.14 -8.50
C SER A 70 4.14 -40.25 -7.85
N ASP A 71 2.98 -40.85 -7.51
CA ASP A 71 1.90 -40.16 -6.78
C ASP A 71 2.35 -39.64 -5.41
N GLU A 72 3.27 -40.36 -4.75
CA GLU A 72 3.83 -39.95 -3.44
C GLU A 72 4.65 -38.66 -3.56
N GLU A 73 5.49 -38.55 -4.58
CA GLU A 73 6.27 -37.33 -4.86
C GLU A 73 5.36 -36.14 -5.21
N ILE A 74 4.29 -36.39 -5.98
CA ILE A 74 3.29 -35.37 -6.33
C ILE A 74 2.60 -34.85 -5.08
N MET A 75 2.18 -35.73 -4.18
CA MET A 75 1.51 -35.36 -2.94
C MET A 75 2.44 -34.61 -2.00
N ALA A 76 3.69 -35.05 -1.84
CA ALA A 76 4.69 -34.36 -1.02
C ALA A 76 4.95 -32.92 -1.53
N ALA A 77 5.14 -32.77 -2.85
CA ALA A 77 5.35 -31.44 -3.47
C ALA A 77 4.12 -30.54 -3.30
N ARG A 78 2.91 -31.07 -3.51
CA ARG A 78 1.65 -30.32 -3.33
C ARG A 78 1.52 -29.79 -1.91
N TRP A 79 1.81 -30.63 -0.91
CA TRP A 79 1.72 -30.23 0.49
C TRP A 79 2.80 -29.21 0.89
N GLY A 80 4.01 -29.30 0.33
CA GLY A 80 5.04 -28.28 0.51
C GLY A 80 4.58 -26.90 0.01
N VAL A 81 4.00 -26.85 -1.18
CA VAL A 81 3.42 -25.61 -1.74
C VAL A 81 2.24 -25.11 -0.91
N GLN A 82 1.35 -26.01 -0.48
CA GLN A 82 0.22 -25.66 0.38
C GLN A 82 0.69 -25.03 1.69
N CYS A 83 1.76 -25.56 2.30
CA CYS A 83 2.27 -25.03 3.54
C CYS A 83 2.81 -23.59 3.40
N LEU A 84 3.50 -23.29 2.28
CA LEU A 84 3.95 -21.93 1.99
C LEU A 84 2.79 -20.95 1.76
N LYS A 85 1.69 -21.42 1.17
CA LYS A 85 0.45 -20.63 1.03
C LYS A 85 -0.16 -20.36 2.40
N ASP A 86 -0.34 -21.40 3.21
CA ASP A 86 -0.95 -21.29 4.53
C ASP A 86 -0.19 -20.31 5.44
N ARG A 87 1.16 -20.35 5.42
CA ARG A 87 2.00 -19.39 6.17
C ARG A 87 1.77 -17.94 5.73
N ARG A 88 1.61 -17.70 4.42
CA ARG A 88 1.33 -16.35 3.89
C ARG A 88 -0.07 -15.88 4.28
N ASP A 89 -1.04 -16.76 4.18
CA ASP A 89 -2.43 -16.46 4.55
C ASP A 89 -2.57 -16.22 6.05
N GLU A 90 -1.83 -16.94 6.89
CA GLU A 90 -1.77 -16.70 8.34
C GLU A 90 -1.20 -15.31 8.65
N LYS A 91 -0.06 -14.93 8.04
CA LYS A 91 0.49 -13.58 8.19
C LYS A 91 -0.49 -12.50 7.74
N ARG A 92 -1.19 -12.72 6.63
CA ARG A 92 -2.19 -11.79 6.11
C ARG A 92 -3.39 -11.65 7.05
N ARG A 93 -3.87 -12.79 7.59
CA ARG A 93 -4.94 -12.82 8.58
C ARG A 93 -4.51 -12.05 9.84
N ASP A 94 -3.34 -12.34 10.40
CA ASP A 94 -2.83 -11.67 11.60
C ASP A 94 -2.67 -10.15 11.41
N ALA A 95 -2.11 -9.73 10.27
CA ALA A 95 -2.03 -8.31 9.92
C ALA A 95 -3.43 -7.66 9.86
N MET A 96 -4.40 -8.33 9.26
CA MET A 96 -5.78 -7.84 9.16
C MET A 96 -6.45 -7.77 10.54
N LYS A 97 -6.27 -8.78 11.40
CA LYS A 97 -6.77 -8.76 12.78
C LYS A 97 -6.18 -7.59 13.57
N THR A 98 -4.88 -7.34 13.40
CA THR A 98 -4.19 -6.23 14.07
C THR A 98 -4.74 -4.88 13.60
N LEU A 99 -4.94 -4.69 12.29
CA LEU A 99 -5.59 -3.49 11.75
C LEU A 99 -7.03 -3.31 12.25
N GLY A 100 -7.81 -4.39 12.32
CA GLY A 100 -9.16 -4.39 12.85
C GLY A 100 -9.21 -3.93 14.31
N ARG A 101 -8.33 -4.49 15.16
CA ARG A 101 -8.19 -4.10 16.56
C ARG A 101 -7.81 -2.62 16.71
N MET A 102 -6.85 -2.14 15.93
CA MET A 102 -6.44 -0.73 15.93
C MET A 102 -7.56 0.22 15.49
N SER A 103 -8.43 -0.25 14.60
CA SER A 103 -9.58 0.52 14.10
C SER A 103 -10.80 0.47 15.03
N GLY A 104 -10.71 -0.24 16.17
CA GLY A 104 -11.80 -0.40 17.14
C GLY A 104 -12.84 -1.45 16.77
N MET A 105 -12.54 -2.36 15.84
CA MET A 105 -13.42 -3.48 15.50
C MET A 105 -13.29 -4.63 16.51
N ASP A 106 -14.41 -5.29 16.81
CA ASP A 106 -14.42 -6.55 17.58
C ASP A 106 -14.10 -7.74 16.68
N VAL A 107 -12.81 -8.01 16.52
CA VAL A 107 -12.29 -9.09 15.67
C VAL A 107 -12.71 -10.47 16.19
N GLU A 108 -12.81 -10.64 17.52
CA GLU A 108 -13.14 -11.92 18.15
C GLU A 108 -14.62 -12.28 17.93
N ALA A 109 -15.53 -11.30 17.93
CA ALA A 109 -16.91 -11.52 17.53
C ALA A 109 -17.03 -11.95 16.06
N ILE A 110 -16.29 -11.30 15.17
CA ILE A 110 -16.30 -11.60 13.73
C ILE A 110 -15.77 -13.02 13.47
N GLU A 111 -14.71 -13.44 14.17
CA GLU A 111 -14.15 -14.79 14.04
C GLU A 111 -15.12 -15.87 14.52
N ARG A 112 -15.78 -15.65 15.66
CA ARG A 112 -16.80 -16.58 16.16
C ARG A 112 -17.96 -16.74 15.20
N GLU A 113 -18.44 -15.64 14.60
CA GLU A 113 -19.50 -15.70 13.60
C GLU A 113 -19.04 -16.42 12.32
N ALA A 114 -17.81 -16.16 11.88
CA ALA A 114 -17.23 -16.82 10.72
C ALA A 114 -17.07 -18.34 10.93
N GLU A 115 -16.65 -18.77 12.12
CA GLU A 115 -16.56 -20.17 12.50
C GLU A 115 -17.94 -20.84 12.55
N ALA A 116 -18.92 -20.20 13.20
CA ALA A 116 -20.29 -20.71 13.23
C ALA A 116 -20.86 -20.88 11.81
N LYS A 117 -20.56 -19.95 10.90
CA LYS A 117 -20.99 -20.01 9.50
C LYS A 117 -20.26 -21.09 8.70
N ARG A 118 -18.98 -21.34 8.96
CA ARG A 118 -18.23 -22.47 8.38
C ARG A 118 -18.80 -23.80 8.84
N LEU A 119 -19.07 -23.94 10.13
CA LEU A 119 -19.65 -25.16 10.70
C LEU A 119 -21.05 -25.43 10.13
N ALA A 120 -21.88 -24.39 10.01
CA ALA A 120 -23.20 -24.49 9.39
C ALA A 120 -23.16 -24.89 7.91
N ARG A 121 -22.05 -24.60 7.20
CA ARG A 121 -21.83 -25.01 5.81
C ARG A 121 -21.36 -26.46 5.69
N GLY A 122 -20.90 -27.08 6.78
CA GLY A 122 -20.33 -28.42 6.77
C GLY A 122 -18.96 -28.50 6.11
N ASP A 123 -18.19 -27.40 6.15
CA ASP A 123 -16.84 -27.38 5.56
C ASP A 123 -15.94 -28.37 6.30
N ILE A 124 -15.33 -29.30 5.57
CA ILE A 124 -14.44 -30.33 6.12
C ILE A 124 -13.00 -29.80 6.08
N GLU A 125 -12.33 -29.78 7.23
CA GLU A 125 -10.90 -29.48 7.31
C GLU A 125 -10.11 -30.73 6.90
N VAL A 126 -9.33 -30.61 5.82
CA VAL A 126 -8.52 -31.72 5.31
C VAL A 126 -7.28 -31.85 6.19
N GLU A 127 -7.14 -32.99 6.87
CA GLU A 127 -6.02 -33.25 7.76
C GLU A 127 -4.70 -33.33 6.97
N ARG A 128 -3.69 -32.59 7.45
CA ARG A 128 -2.38 -32.48 6.82
C ARG A 128 -1.50 -33.67 7.22
N PRO A 129 -0.70 -34.25 6.31
CA PRO A 129 0.19 -35.36 6.66
C PRO A 129 1.22 -34.96 7.73
N ALA A 130 1.47 -35.87 8.67
CA ALA A 130 2.50 -35.69 9.69
C ALA A 130 3.91 -35.68 9.07
N GLY A 131 4.77 -34.75 9.52
CA GLY A 131 6.17 -34.67 9.09
C GLY A 131 6.49 -33.68 7.97
N LEU A 132 5.53 -32.84 7.54
CA LEU A 132 5.81 -31.75 6.61
C LEU A 132 6.68 -30.68 7.28
N THR A 133 7.91 -30.52 6.79
CA THR A 133 8.80 -29.45 7.21
C THR A 133 8.40 -28.15 6.51
N CYS A 134 7.84 -27.24 7.29
CA CYS A 134 7.70 -25.85 6.96
C CYS A 134 8.49 -25.06 8.01
#